data_AF-A0A9P5PX51-F1
#
_entry.id   AF-A0A9P5PX51-F1
#
_cell.length_a   1.000
_cell.length_b   1.000
_cell.length_c   1.000
_cell.angle_alpha   90.00
_cell.angle_beta   90.00
_cell.angle_gamma   90.00
#
_symmetry.space_group_name_H-M   'P 1'
#
loop_
_entity.id
_entity.type
_entity.pdbx_description
1 polymer ?
#
loop_
_entity_poly.entity_id
_entity_poly.type
_entity_poly.pdbx_seq_one_letter_code
_entity_poly.pdbx_strand_id
1 'polypeptide(L)'
;MTRAPALLLSERGSLDKFHHSNVDSVLKDLKPLSRRLFTMTMALEDETQILDRLHYKNRNQHRSALFSRRVNELRRYSHRVEELQLYHLVDDLRQSFFGRTEKSSSKQQKGSWTHYANEKYVLHVREQLSTFLQLLKKMHVISYSAFEWVLQSSKYL
;
A
#
# COMPACT_ATOMS: atom_id res chain seq x y z
N MET A 1 -10.90 7.22 10.10
CA MET A 1 -10.72 5.87 9.54
C MET A 1 -12.10 5.24 9.47
N THR A 2 -12.62 5.03 8.26
CA THR A 2 -13.91 4.35 8.03
C THR A 2 -13.73 2.89 8.43
N ARG A 3 -14.62 2.35 9.27
CA ARG A 3 -14.57 0.94 9.69
C ARG A 3 -14.56 0.05 8.44
N ALA A 4 -13.58 -0.85 8.33
CA ALA A 4 -13.51 -1.79 7.19
C ALA A 4 -14.82 -2.59 7.11
N PRO A 5 -15.46 -2.67 5.94
CA PRO A 5 -16.66 -3.48 5.76
C PRO A 5 -16.31 -4.96 5.95
N ALA A 6 -17.27 -5.73 6.46
CA ALA A 6 -17.10 -7.17 6.58
C ALA A 6 -16.88 -7.80 5.18
N LEU A 7 -15.86 -8.65 5.08
CA LEU A 7 -15.61 -9.49 3.91
C LEU A 7 -16.71 -10.55 3.84
N LEU A 8 -17.62 -10.39 2.88
CA LEU A 8 -18.64 -11.38 2.58
C LEU A 8 -18.31 -12.04 1.25
N LEU A 9 -18.32 -13.36 1.24
CA LEU A 9 -18.00 -14.15 0.06
C LEU A 9 -19.29 -14.59 -0.64
N SER A 10 -19.34 -14.40 -1.96
CA SER A 10 -20.38 -14.92 -2.83
C SER A 10 -19.80 -15.98 -3.74
N GLU A 11 -20.59 -16.99 -4.06
CA GLU A 11 -20.16 -18.10 -4.91
C GLU A 11 -19.99 -17.65 -6.37
N ARG A 12 -18.99 -18.16 -7.07
CA ARG A 12 -18.78 -17.92 -8.50
C ARG A 12 -20.05 -18.16 -9.34
N GLY A 13 -20.87 -19.14 -8.94
CA GLY A 13 -22.11 -19.49 -9.65
C GLY A 13 -23.15 -18.37 -9.66
N SER A 14 -23.13 -17.44 -8.69
CA SER A 14 -24.06 -16.30 -8.65
C SER A 14 -23.65 -15.16 -9.58
N LEU A 15 -22.42 -15.18 -10.11
CA LEU A 15 -21.93 -14.19 -11.06
C LEU A 15 -22.23 -14.66 -12.49
N ASP A 16 -22.79 -13.76 -13.31
CA ASP A 16 -23.02 -14.02 -14.73
C ASP A 16 -21.72 -14.48 -15.42
N LYS A 17 -21.81 -15.55 -16.20
CA LYS A 17 -20.70 -16.20 -16.90
C LYS A 17 -19.96 -15.24 -17.82
N PHE A 18 -20.64 -14.21 -18.34
CA PHE A 18 -20.03 -13.14 -19.14
C PHE A 18 -18.86 -12.45 -18.42
N HIS A 19 -18.92 -12.34 -17.08
CA HIS A 19 -17.88 -11.67 -16.29
C HIS A 19 -16.73 -12.59 -15.88
N HIS A 20 -16.83 -13.91 -16.10
CA HIS A 20 -15.85 -14.87 -15.58
C HIS A 20 -14.47 -14.67 -16.23
N SER A 21 -14.42 -14.43 -17.53
CA SER A 21 -13.17 -14.16 -18.25
C SER A 21 -12.48 -12.88 -17.77
N ASN A 22 -13.25 -11.84 -17.44
CA ASN A 22 -12.73 -10.59 -16.90
C ASN A 22 -12.11 -10.81 -15.52
N VAL A 23 -12.78 -11.57 -14.64
CA VAL A 23 -12.25 -11.94 -13.32
C VAL A 23 -10.96 -12.75 -13.47
N ASP A 24 -10.92 -13.72 -14.39
CA ASP A 24 -9.71 -14.51 -14.66
C ASP A 24 -8.54 -13.64 -15.12
N SER A 25 -8.78 -12.66 -15.99
CA SER A 25 -7.75 -11.72 -16.43
C SER A 25 -7.24 -10.85 -15.28
N VAL A 26 -8.16 -10.27 -14.51
CA VAL A 26 -7.80 -9.41 -13.36
C VAL A 26 -7.00 -10.20 -12.33
N LEU A 27 -7.36 -11.46 -12.03
CA LEU A 27 -6.62 -12.30 -11.09
C LEU A 27 -5.22 -12.66 -11.59
N LYS A 28 -5.05 -12.87 -12.91
CA LYS A 28 -3.74 -13.09 -13.53
C LYS A 28 -2.84 -11.88 -13.35
N ASP A 29 -3.37 -10.66 -13.49
CA ASP A 29 -2.62 -9.41 -13.32
C ASP A 29 -2.38 -9.07 -11.83
N LEU A 30 -3.35 -9.37 -10.97
CA LEU A 30 -3.28 -9.07 -9.54
C LEU A 30 -2.14 -9.84 -8.85
N LYS A 31 -1.84 -11.06 -9.31
CA LYS A 31 -0.78 -11.91 -8.73
C LYS A 31 0.64 -11.33 -8.84
N PRO A 32 1.15 -10.92 -10.02
CA PRO A 32 2.44 -10.25 -10.11
C PRO A 32 2.41 -8.86 -9.46
N LEU A 33 1.28 -8.15 -9.52
CA LEU A 33 1.15 -6.83 -8.88
C LEU A 33 1.23 -6.92 -7.35
N SER A 34 0.58 -7.90 -6.71
CA SER A 34 0.67 -8.08 -5.26
C SER A 34 2.07 -8.41 -4.79
N ARG A 35 2.83 -9.19 -5.56
CA ARG A 35 4.26 -9.47 -5.30
C ARG A 35 5.11 -8.21 -5.41
N ARG A 36 4.90 -7.40 -6.45
CA ARG A 36 5.61 -6.13 -6.61
C ARG A 36 5.27 -5.17 -5.47
N LEU A 37 4.00 -5.11 -5.08
CA LEU A 37 3.54 -4.30 -3.96
C LEU A 37 4.23 -4.74 -2.66
N PHE A 38 4.34 -6.04 -2.39
CA PHE A 38 5.09 -6.55 -1.24
C PHE A 38 6.53 -6.03 -1.21
N THR A 39 7.27 -6.18 -2.33
CA THR A 39 8.64 -5.69 -2.43
C THR A 39 8.73 -4.18 -2.23
N MET A 40 7.79 -3.41 -2.79
CA MET A 40 7.73 -1.96 -2.62
C MET A 40 7.43 -1.55 -1.19
N THR A 41 6.53 -2.26 -0.49
CA THR A 41 6.23 -2.01 0.92
C THR A 41 7.45 -2.29 1.80
N MET A 42 8.17 -3.39 1.56
CA MET A 42 9.42 -3.67 2.29
C MET A 42 10.49 -2.60 2.08
N ALA A 43 10.68 -2.15 0.83
CA ALA A 43 11.60 -1.06 0.54
C ALA A 43 11.20 0.25 1.24
N LEU A 44 9.90 0.55 1.29
CA LEU A 44 9.39 1.73 1.97
C LEU A 44 9.59 1.64 3.49
N GLU A 45 9.41 0.47 4.10
CA GLU A 45 9.69 0.24 5.53
C GLU A 45 11.17 0.49 5.86
N ASP A 46 12.08 0.01 5.02
CA ASP A 46 13.52 0.29 5.16
C ASP A 46 13.81 1.81 5.08
N GLU A 47 13.18 2.52 4.15
CA GLU A 47 13.28 3.98 4.03
C GLU A 47 12.71 4.69 5.28
N THR A 48 11.57 4.25 5.80
CA THR A 48 10.98 4.79 7.05
C THR A 48 11.96 4.64 8.21
N GLN A 49 12.61 3.48 8.35
CA GLN A 49 13.61 3.27 9.41
C GLN A 49 14.80 4.22 9.28
N ILE A 50 15.26 4.50 8.05
CA ILE A 50 16.31 5.49 7.81
C ILE A 50 15.85 6.88 8.24
N LEU A 51 14.62 7.27 7.90
CA LEU A 51 14.04 8.56 8.31
C LEU A 51 13.90 8.68 9.83
N ASP A 52 13.51 7.60 10.51
CA ASP A 52 13.42 7.56 11.97
C ASP A 52 14.80 7.73 12.64
N ARG A 53 15.83 7.04 12.13
CA ARG A 53 17.22 7.19 12.61
C ARG A 53 17.75 8.61 12.35
N LEU A 54 17.49 9.15 11.16
CA LEU A 54 17.88 10.51 10.78
C LEU A 54 17.22 11.55 11.68
N HIS A 55 15.92 11.38 11.93
CA HIS A 55 15.19 12.23 12.86
C HIS A 55 15.76 12.15 14.28
N TYR A 56 16.01 10.95 14.79
CA TYR A 56 16.57 10.76 16.13
C TYR A 56 17.93 11.46 16.28
N LYS A 57 18.83 11.30 15.31
CA LYS A 57 20.17 11.90 15.33
C LYS A 57 20.13 13.43 15.19
N ASN A 58 19.29 13.96 14.31
CA ASN A 58 19.24 15.41 14.01
C ASN A 58 18.30 16.21 14.92
N ARG A 59 17.63 15.55 15.88
CA ARG A 59 16.63 16.17 16.77
C ARG A 59 17.16 17.37 17.56
N ASN A 60 18.44 17.35 17.92
CA ASN A 60 19.06 18.36 18.79
C ASN A 60 19.90 19.41 18.05
N GLN A 61 20.26 19.20 16.77
CA GLN A 61 21.17 20.10 16.02
C GLN A 61 20.44 21.06 15.06
N HIS A 62 19.28 20.68 14.50
CA HIS A 62 18.64 21.45 13.41
C HIS A 62 17.11 21.57 13.54
N ARG A 63 16.58 21.62 14.77
CA ARG A 63 15.14 21.57 15.08
C ARG A 63 14.29 22.64 14.35
N SER A 64 14.88 23.76 13.98
CA SER A 64 14.23 24.87 13.25
C SER A 64 14.47 24.87 11.74
N ALA A 65 15.33 23.99 11.21
CA ALA A 65 15.67 23.97 9.79
C ALA A 65 14.49 23.46 8.95
N LEU A 66 14.24 24.10 7.81
CA LEU A 66 13.24 23.69 6.82
C LEU A 66 13.43 22.22 6.40
N PHE A 67 14.68 21.77 6.30
CA PHE A 67 15.01 20.36 6.06
C PHE A 67 14.47 19.42 7.14
N SER A 68 14.67 19.75 8.43
CA SER A 68 14.17 18.92 9.55
C SER A 68 12.65 18.85 9.56
N ARG A 69 11.96 19.95 9.20
CA ARG A 69 10.49 19.95 9.05
C ARG A 69 10.02 19.03 7.91
N ARG A 70 10.67 19.09 6.75
CA ARG A 70 10.35 18.24 5.59
C ARG A 70 10.63 16.75 5.85
N VAL A 71 11.75 16.43 6.48
CA VAL A 71 12.07 15.06 6.91
C VAL A 71 11.01 14.53 7.90
N ASN A 72 10.60 15.36 8.85
CA ASN A 72 9.51 15.01 9.78
C ASN A 72 8.17 14.77 9.07
N GLU A 73 7.86 15.59 8.07
CA GLU A 73 6.64 15.44 7.29
C GLU A 73 6.67 14.16 6.44
N LEU A 74 7.79 13.90 5.75
CA LEU A 74 8.00 12.67 4.98
C LEU A 74 7.86 11.42 5.86
N ARG A 75 8.49 11.44 7.04
CA ARG A 75 8.38 10.38 8.05
C ARG A 75 6.93 10.12 8.47
N ARG A 76 6.16 11.18 8.76
CA ARG A 76 4.74 11.06 9.13
C ARG A 76 3.91 10.41 8.03
N TYR A 77 4.15 10.76 6.77
CA TYR A 77 3.45 10.14 5.65
C TYR A 77 3.88 8.69 5.44
N SER A 78 5.16 8.36 5.64
CA SER A 78 5.69 6.99 5.59
C SER A 78 4.98 6.07 6.58
N HIS A 79 4.92 6.47 7.85
CA HIS A 79 4.19 5.73 8.90
C HIS A 79 2.70 5.60 8.56
N ARG A 80 2.07 6.66 8.05
CA ARG A 80 0.67 6.61 7.64
C ARG A 80 0.42 5.66 6.46
N VAL A 81 1.40 5.50 5.58
CA VAL A 81 1.33 4.53 4.48
C VAL A 81 1.46 3.10 5.00
N GLU A 82 2.36 2.86 5.95
CA GLU A 82 2.50 1.55 6.61
C GLU A 82 1.23 1.16 7.37
N GLU A 83 0.58 2.11 8.06
CA GLU A 83 -0.69 1.88 8.76
C GLU A 83 -1.83 1.40 7.83
N LEU A 84 -1.77 1.71 6.53
CA LEU A 84 -2.77 1.24 5.56
C LEU A 84 -2.65 -0.26 5.28
N GLN A 85 -1.52 -0.89 5.59
CA GLN A 85 -1.27 -2.33 5.41
C GLN A 85 -1.68 -2.81 4.00
N LEU A 86 -1.35 -2.02 2.98
CA LEU A 86 -1.93 -2.15 1.64
C LEU A 86 -1.65 -3.51 1.00
N TYR A 87 -0.46 -4.07 1.24
CA TYR A 87 -0.13 -5.41 0.80
C TYR A 87 -1.12 -6.45 1.35
N HIS A 88 -1.39 -6.42 2.65
CA HIS A 88 -2.36 -7.32 3.29
C HIS A 88 -3.76 -7.12 2.71
N LEU A 89 -4.19 -5.87 2.52
CA LEU A 89 -5.50 -5.56 1.95
C LEU A 89 -5.67 -6.13 0.52
N VAL A 90 -4.64 -5.99 -0.31
CA VAL A 90 -4.66 -6.53 -1.69
C VAL A 90 -4.55 -8.05 -1.70
N ASP A 91 -3.76 -8.64 -0.79
CA ASP A 91 -3.66 -10.08 -0.68
C ASP A 91 -4.95 -10.71 -0.13
N ASP A 92 -5.62 -10.08 0.84
CA ASP A 92 -6.93 -10.49 1.35
C ASP A 92 -7.99 -10.47 0.25
N LEU A 93 -8.04 -9.39 -0.54
CA LEU A 93 -8.90 -9.33 -1.72
C LEU A 93 -8.59 -10.45 -2.72
N ARG A 94 -7.31 -10.75 -2.96
CA ARG A 94 -6.92 -11.85 -3.86
C ARG A 94 -7.33 -13.21 -3.29
N GLN A 95 -7.19 -13.39 -1.98
CA GLN A 95 -7.52 -14.62 -1.27
C GLN A 95 -9.03 -14.88 -1.21
N SER A 96 -9.85 -13.82 -1.18
CA SER A 96 -11.30 -13.92 -1.18
C SER A 96 -11.82 -14.68 -2.41
N PHE A 97 -11.11 -14.60 -3.54
CA PHE A 97 -11.50 -15.32 -4.76
C PHE A 97 -11.38 -16.84 -4.67
N PHE A 98 -10.64 -17.34 -3.68
CA PHE A 98 -10.39 -18.75 -3.46
C PHE A 98 -11.12 -19.29 -2.22
N GLY A 99 -12.09 -18.53 -1.68
CA GLY A 99 -12.91 -18.97 -0.54
C GLY A 99 -12.17 -18.96 0.80
N ARG A 100 -11.11 -18.17 0.93
CA ARG A 100 -10.26 -18.18 2.13
C ARG A 100 -10.73 -17.19 3.19
N THR A 101 -10.94 -17.71 4.39
CA THR A 101 -10.83 -16.98 5.64
C THR A 101 -9.76 -17.70 6.49
N GLU A 102 -8.64 -17.01 6.69
CA GLU A 102 -7.66 -17.19 7.78
C GLU A 102 -6.66 -18.38 7.78
N LYS A 103 -6.86 -19.54 7.12
CA LYS A 103 -5.84 -20.63 7.16
C LYS A 103 -5.80 -21.54 5.92
N SER A 104 -4.95 -21.29 4.91
CA SER A 104 -4.56 -22.38 3.98
C SER A 104 -3.28 -22.21 3.13
N SER A 105 -2.63 -23.36 2.88
CA SER A 105 -1.34 -23.53 2.18
C SER A 105 -1.32 -22.99 0.74
N SER A 106 -0.14 -22.65 0.24
CA SER A 106 0.13 -22.14 -1.12
C SER A 106 -0.40 -22.99 -2.29
N LYS A 107 -0.86 -24.23 -2.03
CA LYS A 107 -1.35 -25.16 -3.05
C LYS A 107 -2.75 -24.83 -3.60
N GLN A 108 -3.63 -24.21 -2.79
CA GLN A 108 -5.00 -23.90 -3.22
C GLN A 108 -5.11 -22.68 -4.18
N GLN A 109 -4.04 -21.88 -4.33
CA GLN A 109 -4.01 -20.71 -5.23
C GLN A 109 -3.62 -21.08 -6.68
N LYS A 110 -3.61 -22.37 -7.02
CA LYS A 110 -3.29 -22.87 -8.37
C LYS A 110 -4.53 -23.29 -9.17
N GLY A 111 -5.71 -23.35 -8.54
CA GLY A 111 -6.97 -23.71 -9.19
C GLY A 111 -7.76 -22.51 -9.71
N SER A 112 -8.91 -22.78 -10.34
CA SER A 112 -9.89 -21.76 -10.70
C SER A 112 -10.45 -21.06 -9.47
N TRP A 113 -10.76 -19.78 -9.57
CA TRP A 113 -11.45 -19.05 -8.51
C TRP A 113 -12.87 -19.60 -8.31
N THR A 114 -13.33 -19.55 -7.06
CA THR A 114 -14.57 -20.18 -6.60
C THR A 114 -15.52 -19.19 -5.94
N HIS A 115 -15.00 -18.09 -5.42
CA HIS A 115 -15.76 -17.06 -4.71
C HIS A 115 -15.38 -15.67 -5.21
N TYR A 116 -16.12 -14.64 -4.80
CA TYR A 116 -15.70 -13.25 -4.95
C TYR A 116 -16.17 -12.44 -3.73
N ALA A 117 -15.46 -11.34 -3.45
CA ALA A 117 -15.83 -10.45 -2.35
C ALA A 117 -17.03 -9.59 -2.72
N ASN A 118 -17.82 -9.22 -1.71
CA ASN A 118 -18.90 -8.27 -1.84
C ASN A 118 -18.41 -6.91 -2.36
N GLU A 119 -19.28 -6.23 -3.11
CA GLU A 119 -19.01 -4.93 -3.73
C GLU A 119 -18.49 -3.89 -2.73
N LYS A 120 -19.09 -3.83 -1.53
CA LYS A 120 -18.67 -2.89 -0.48
C LYS A 120 -17.21 -3.08 -0.08
N TYR A 121 -16.73 -4.33 0.00
CA TYR A 121 -15.34 -4.61 0.32
C TYR A 121 -14.43 -4.20 -0.84
N VAL A 122 -14.80 -4.53 -2.08
CA VAL A 122 -14.03 -4.12 -3.27
C VAL A 122 -13.91 -2.59 -3.38
N LEU A 123 -15.00 -1.86 -3.11
CA LEU A 123 -14.99 -0.40 -3.07
C LEU A 123 -14.07 0.13 -1.96
N HIS A 124 -14.11 -0.48 -0.77
CA HIS A 124 -13.20 -0.11 0.31
C HIS A 124 -11.73 -0.30 -0.08
N VAL A 125 -11.37 -1.44 -0.69
CA VAL A 125 -10.00 -1.67 -1.17
C VAL A 125 -9.58 -0.61 -2.20
N ARG A 126 -10.48 -0.27 -3.12
CA ARG A 126 -10.26 0.81 -4.10
C ARG A 126 -10.01 2.17 -3.43
N GLU A 127 -10.78 2.52 -2.41
CA GLU A 127 -10.60 3.76 -1.65
C GLU A 127 -9.27 3.81 -0.92
N GLN A 128 -8.84 2.70 -0.30
CA GLN A 128 -7.53 2.62 0.35
C GLN A 128 -6.39 2.75 -0.67
N LEU A 129 -6.49 2.10 -1.83
CA LEU A 129 -5.52 2.25 -2.93
C LEU A 129 -5.43 3.71 -3.42
N SER A 130 -6.57 4.38 -3.54
CA SER A 130 -6.62 5.81 -3.92
C SER A 130 -5.94 6.70 -2.86
N THR A 131 -6.22 6.44 -1.58
CA THR A 131 -5.62 7.17 -0.46
C THR A 131 -4.10 6.97 -0.44
N PHE A 132 -3.64 5.73 -0.61
CA PHE A 132 -2.22 5.40 -0.71
C PHE A 132 -1.54 6.17 -1.86
N LEU A 133 -2.15 6.18 -3.04
CA LEU A 133 -1.60 6.91 -4.19
C LEU A 133 -1.50 8.42 -3.91
N GLN A 134 -2.47 9.00 -3.22
CA GLN A 134 -2.42 10.42 -2.82
C GLN A 134 -1.29 10.68 -1.82
N LEU A 135 -1.07 9.79 -0.85
CA LEU A 135 0.03 9.90 0.11
C LEU A 135 1.39 9.80 -0.59
N LEU A 136 1.57 8.84 -1.50
CA LEU A 136 2.79 8.70 -2.28
C LEU A 136 3.09 9.94 -3.11
N LYS A 137 2.08 10.53 -3.76
CA LYS A 137 2.26 11.79 -4.50
C LYS A 137 2.75 12.92 -3.60
N LYS A 138 2.20 13.04 -2.39
CA LYS A 138 2.67 14.04 -1.41
C LYS A 138 4.09 13.77 -0.96
N MET A 139 4.42 12.50 -0.64
CA MET A 139 5.78 12.10 -0.27
C MET A 139 6.77 12.46 -1.36
N HIS A 140 6.48 12.14 -2.63
CA HIS A 140 7.33 12.49 -3.77
C HIS A 140 7.61 13.99 -3.86
N VAL A 141 6.59 14.84 -3.74
CA VAL A 141 6.75 16.31 -3.77
C VAL A 141 7.63 16.79 -2.61
N ILE A 142 7.43 16.26 -1.41
CA ILE A 142 8.20 16.65 -0.23
C ILE A 142 9.66 16.20 -0.37
N SER A 143 9.90 14.96 -0.78
CA SER A 143 11.23 14.42 -1.02
C SER A 143 11.99 15.24 -2.06
N TYR A 144 11.36 15.53 -3.19
CA TYR A 144 11.96 16.36 -4.24
C TYR A 144 12.31 17.76 -3.71
N SER A 145 11.38 18.41 -3.01
CA SER A 145 11.64 19.73 -2.42
C SER A 145 12.76 19.72 -1.38
N ALA A 146 12.84 18.67 -0.55
CA ALA A 146 13.89 18.52 0.45
C ALA A 146 15.26 18.35 -0.21
N PHE A 147 15.33 17.57 -1.29
CA PHE A 147 16.54 17.35 -2.06
C PHE A 147 17.02 18.64 -2.75
N GLU A 148 16.12 19.37 -3.40
CA GLU A 148 16.42 20.68 -4.02
C GLU A 148 16.98 21.67 -2.99
N TRP A 149 16.41 21.73 -1.78
CA TRP A 149 16.91 22.63 -0.73
C TRP A 149 18.32 22.25 -0.26
N VAL A 150 18.62 20.96 -0.14
CA VAL A 150 19.97 20.48 0.20
C VAL A 150 20.95 20.85 -0.90
N LEU A 151 20.61 20.62 -2.17
CA LEU A 151 21.46 20.95 -3.32
C LEU A 151 21.73 22.45 -3.47
N GLN A 152 20.74 23.29 -3.17
CA GLN A 152 20.91 24.74 -3.20
C GLN A 152 21.75 25.20 -2.01
N SER A 153 21.50 24.66 -0.81
CA SER A 153 22.28 25.01 0.39
C SER A 153 23.73 24.52 0.33
N SER A 154 23.99 23.41 -0.37
CA SER A 154 25.35 22.89 -0.58
C SER A 154 26.16 23.68 -1.62
N LYS A 155 25.53 24.57 -2.41
CA LYS A 155 26.24 25.52 -3.28
C LYS A 155 26.76 26.74 -2.52
N TYR A 156 26.33 26.93 -1.27
CA TYR A 156 26.72 28.04 -0.39
C TYR A 156 27.53 27.58 0.83
N LEU A 157 27.96 26.32 0.84
CA LEU A 157 28.92 25.72 1.78
C LEU A 157 30.26 25.50 1.06
#